data_AF-A0A384A1G0-F1
#
_entry.id   AF-A0A384A1G0-F1
#
_cell.length_a   1.000
_cell.length_b   1.000
_cell.length_c   1.000
_cell.angle_alpha   90.00
_cell.angle_beta   90.00
_cell.angle_gamma   90.00
#
_symmetry.space_group_name_H-M   'P 1'
#
loop_
_entity.id
_entity.type
_entity.pdbx_description
1 polymer ?
#
loop_
_entity_poly.entity_id
_entity_poly.type
_entity_poly.pdbx_seq_one_letter_code
_entity_poly.pdbx_strand_id
1 'polypeptide(L)'
;MAAKQPPPLMKKHSQTDLVSRLKTRKILGVGGEDDDGEVHRSKISQVLGNEMKFAVREPLGLRVWQFVSAVLFSGIAIMALTFPDQLYDAVFDGAQVTSKTPIRLYGGALLSISLIMWNALYTAEKVIIRWTLLTEACYFSVQFLVVTATLAETGLVSLGILLLLASRLLFVAISVYFYYQVGRKPKKV
;
A
#
# COMPACT_ATOMS: atom_id res chain seq x y z
N MET A 1 31.31 1.98 70.59
CA MET A 1 30.26 1.67 69.59
C MET A 1 30.95 1.21 68.31
N ALA A 2 31.02 -0.11 68.07
CA ALA A 2 31.66 -0.65 66.87
C ALA A 2 30.65 -0.64 65.71
N ALA A 3 30.94 0.16 64.68
CA ALA A 3 30.13 0.22 63.46
C ALA A 3 30.17 -1.13 62.75
N LYS A 4 29.01 -1.77 62.61
CA LYS A 4 28.82 -3.02 61.86
C LYS A 4 29.13 -2.73 60.40
N GLN A 5 30.22 -3.28 59.86
CA GLN A 5 30.55 -3.16 58.44
C GLN A 5 29.41 -3.74 57.59
N PRO A 6 28.96 -3.05 56.52
CA PRO A 6 27.96 -3.60 55.62
C PRO A 6 28.53 -4.87 54.96
N PRO A 7 27.70 -5.91 54.76
CA PRO A 7 28.17 -7.16 54.17
C PRO A 7 28.75 -6.88 52.78
N PRO A 8 29.85 -7.56 52.39
CA PRO A 8 30.49 -7.33 51.11
C PRO A 8 29.47 -7.59 50.00
N LEU A 9 29.33 -6.64 49.08
CA LEU A 9 28.53 -6.77 47.86
C LEU A 9 29.12 -7.90 47.02
N MET A 10 28.67 -9.13 47.28
CA MET A 10 28.97 -10.26 46.42
C MET A 10 28.45 -9.91 45.04
N LYS A 11 29.36 -9.84 44.05
CA LYS A 11 28.98 -9.77 42.63
C LYS A 11 28.15 -11.00 42.33
N LYS A 12 26.82 -10.87 42.38
CA LYS A 12 25.90 -11.91 41.93
C LYS A 12 26.19 -12.13 40.47
N HIS A 13 26.90 -13.21 40.15
CA HIS A 13 26.99 -13.70 38.79
C HIS A 13 25.59 -14.15 38.40
N SER A 14 24.88 -13.31 37.65
CA SER A 14 23.61 -13.65 36.98
C SER A 14 23.76 -14.82 35.99
N GLN A 15 24.97 -15.34 35.83
CA GLN A 15 25.26 -16.52 35.04
C GLN A 15 25.08 -17.83 35.81
N THR A 16 25.22 -17.84 37.14
CA THR A 16 25.10 -19.06 37.98
C THR A 16 23.75 -19.17 38.69
N ASP A 17 23.02 -18.06 38.83
CA ASP A 17 21.68 -18.07 39.42
C ASP A 17 20.65 -18.68 38.45
N LEU A 18 20.16 -19.87 38.80
CA LEU A 18 19.18 -20.63 38.03
C LEU A 18 17.92 -19.80 37.71
N VAL A 19 17.49 -18.93 38.62
CA VAL A 19 16.29 -18.10 38.40
C VAL A 19 16.54 -17.04 37.33
N SER A 20 17.73 -16.46 37.29
CA SER A 20 18.13 -15.49 36.26
C SER A 20 18.36 -16.14 34.89
N ARG A 21 18.87 -17.40 34.86
CA ARG A 21 18.94 -18.22 33.64
C ARG A 21 17.56 -18.60 33.12
N LEU A 22 16.62 -18.94 34.00
CA LEU A 22 15.24 -19.24 33.62
C LEU A 22 14.54 -18.00 33.06
N LYS A 23 14.77 -16.82 33.68
CA LYS A 23 14.24 -15.55 33.18
C LYS A 23 14.81 -15.18 31.81
N THR A 24 16.13 -15.30 31.61
CA THR A 24 16.76 -15.04 30.30
C THR A 24 16.30 -16.03 29.24
N ARG A 25 16.16 -17.33 29.57
CA ARG A 25 15.57 -18.35 28.68
C ARG A 25 14.12 -18.03 28.29
N LYS A 26 13.27 -17.65 29.24
CA LYS A 26 11.87 -17.23 28.97
C LYS A 26 11.79 -15.92 28.18
N ILE A 27 12.70 -14.98 28.42
CA ILE A 27 12.78 -13.72 27.67
C ILE A 27 13.18 -14.00 26.21
N LEU A 28 14.14 -14.90 26.00
CA LEU A 28 14.66 -15.29 24.69
C LEU A 28 13.80 -16.35 23.98
N GLY A 29 12.83 -16.97 24.66
CA GLY A 29 12.01 -18.06 24.10
C GLY A 29 12.78 -19.38 23.93
N VAL A 30 13.90 -19.53 24.64
CA VAL A 30 14.76 -20.73 24.60
C VAL A 30 14.52 -21.50 25.89
N GLY A 31 13.32 -22.03 26.07
CA GLY A 31 13.02 -22.81 27.26
C GLY A 31 11.68 -23.52 27.20
N GLY A 32 11.75 -24.83 26.96
CA GLY A 32 10.69 -25.80 27.22
C GLY A 32 9.55 -25.74 26.21
N GLU A 33 9.41 -26.81 25.45
CA GLU A 33 8.13 -27.22 24.90
C GLU A 33 7.26 -27.62 26.10
N ASP A 34 6.06 -27.02 26.24
CA ASP A 34 5.09 -27.53 27.22
C ASP A 34 4.63 -28.93 26.78
N ASP A 35 4.01 -29.70 27.69
CA ASP A 35 3.45 -31.05 27.41
C ASP A 35 2.44 -31.06 26.23
N ASP A 36 2.00 -29.89 25.76
CA ASP A 36 1.11 -29.69 24.60
C ASP A 36 1.85 -29.44 23.27
N GLY A 37 3.19 -29.46 23.23
CA GLY A 37 3.97 -29.32 21.99
C GLY A 37 4.11 -27.88 21.46
N GLU A 38 3.60 -26.87 22.17
CA GLU A 38 3.68 -25.48 21.74
C GLU A 38 4.95 -24.79 22.29
N VAL A 39 5.78 -24.29 21.36
CA VAL A 39 7.01 -23.54 21.69
C VAL A 39 6.64 -22.21 22.33
N HIS A 40 7.01 -22.00 23.60
CA HIS A 40 6.84 -20.72 24.29
C HIS A 40 7.54 -19.58 23.55
N ARG A 41 6.75 -18.74 22.91
CA ARG A 41 7.22 -17.55 22.19
C ARG A 41 7.96 -16.63 23.16
N SER A 42 9.14 -16.17 22.76
CA SER A 42 9.97 -15.27 23.56
C SER A 42 9.15 -14.07 24.08
N LYS A 43 9.28 -13.71 25.37
CA LYS A 43 8.60 -12.52 25.90
C LYS A 43 9.01 -11.25 25.15
N ILE A 44 10.18 -11.23 24.52
CA ILE A 44 10.58 -10.18 23.57
C ILE A 44 9.61 -10.13 22.38
N SER A 45 9.30 -11.27 21.75
CA SER A 45 8.29 -11.33 20.68
C SER A 45 6.86 -11.02 21.16
N GLN A 46 6.59 -11.12 22.45
CA GLN A 46 5.29 -10.77 23.04
C GLN A 46 5.21 -9.26 23.36
N VAL A 47 6.31 -8.66 23.84
CA VAL A 47 6.44 -7.22 24.14
C VAL A 47 6.65 -6.38 22.89
N LEU A 48 7.41 -6.86 21.89
CA LEU A 48 7.52 -6.23 20.56
C LEU A 48 6.21 -6.31 19.78
N GLY A 49 5.22 -7.04 20.29
CA GLY A 49 4.00 -7.35 19.56
C GLY A 49 4.31 -8.25 18.37
N ASN A 50 3.28 -8.92 17.89
CA ASN A 50 3.34 -9.68 16.65
C ASN A 50 3.46 -8.68 15.48
N GLU A 51 4.65 -8.11 15.28
CA GLU A 51 5.00 -7.37 14.09
C GLU A 51 5.09 -8.39 12.94
N MET A 52 3.93 -8.81 12.43
CA MET A 52 3.77 -9.43 11.11
C MET A 52 4.28 -8.52 9.98
N LYS A 53 4.94 -7.40 10.31
CA LYS A 53 5.63 -6.51 9.39
C LYS A 53 6.82 -7.18 8.71
N PHE A 54 7.40 -8.25 9.27
CA PHE A 54 8.57 -8.92 8.67
C PHE A 54 8.30 -10.18 7.84
N ALA A 55 7.08 -10.73 7.87
CA ALA A 55 6.79 -12.02 7.24
C ALA A 55 5.59 -11.99 6.28
N VAL A 56 5.23 -10.81 5.77
CA VAL A 56 4.23 -10.74 4.70
C VAL A 56 4.98 -10.57 3.41
N ARG A 57 5.14 -11.68 2.70
CA ARG A 57 5.53 -11.70 1.29
C ARG A 57 4.53 -10.81 0.55
N GLU A 58 4.97 -9.61 0.16
CA GLU A 58 4.18 -8.74 -0.69
C GLU A 58 3.80 -9.56 -1.95
N PRO A 59 2.55 -9.44 -2.45
CA PRO A 59 2.18 -10.16 -3.65
C PRO A 59 3.11 -9.73 -4.79
N LEU A 60 3.75 -10.71 -5.43
CA LEU A 60 4.67 -10.49 -6.54
C LEU A 60 3.93 -9.68 -7.62
N GLY A 61 4.50 -8.54 -8.01
CA GLY A 61 3.92 -7.65 -9.02
C GLY A 61 3.14 -6.43 -8.50
N LEU A 62 2.82 -6.35 -7.20
CA LEU A 62 2.14 -5.17 -6.63
C LEU A 62 2.97 -3.88 -6.80
N ARG A 63 4.27 -3.96 -6.49
CA ARG A 63 5.19 -2.82 -6.65
C ARG A 63 5.32 -2.39 -8.11
N VAL A 64 5.32 -3.36 -9.02
CA VAL A 64 5.34 -3.10 -10.46
C VAL A 64 4.06 -2.39 -10.88
N TRP A 65 2.89 -2.85 -10.42
CA TRP A 65 1.63 -2.19 -10.69
C TRP A 65 1.61 -0.75 -10.19
N GLN A 66 1.97 -0.52 -8.92
CA GLN A 66 2.04 0.82 -8.34
C GLN A 66 3.00 1.75 -9.11
N PHE A 67 4.12 1.22 -9.58
CA PHE A 67 5.08 1.97 -10.38
C PHE A 67 4.50 2.34 -11.73
N VAL A 68 3.90 1.37 -12.44
CA VAL A 68 3.23 1.60 -13.73
C VAL A 68 2.12 2.63 -13.56
N SER A 69 1.29 2.53 -12.54
CA SER A 69 0.24 3.50 -12.24
C SER A 69 0.82 4.88 -11.97
N ALA A 70 1.84 5.02 -11.12
CA ALA A 70 2.47 6.30 -10.84
C ALA A 70 3.03 6.99 -12.10
N VAL A 71 3.65 6.20 -12.99
CA VAL A 71 4.15 6.67 -14.30
C VAL A 71 3.00 7.08 -15.22
N LEU A 72 1.91 6.31 -15.28
CA LEU A 72 0.74 6.66 -16.09
C LEU A 72 0.08 7.95 -15.60
N PHE A 73 -0.15 8.10 -14.30
CA PHE A 73 -0.75 9.30 -13.73
C PHE A 73 0.14 10.54 -13.93
N SER A 74 1.46 10.42 -13.79
CA SER A 74 2.38 11.53 -14.06
C SER A 74 2.43 11.89 -15.56
N GLY A 75 2.46 10.90 -16.45
CA GLY A 75 2.43 11.13 -17.89
C GLY A 75 1.16 11.86 -18.34
N ILE A 76 -0.01 11.41 -17.88
CA ILE A 76 -1.29 12.06 -18.21
C ILE A 76 -1.37 13.46 -17.60
N ALA A 77 -0.90 13.65 -16.37
CA ALA A 77 -0.87 14.96 -15.73
C ALA A 77 -0.01 15.97 -16.50
N ILE A 78 1.20 15.57 -16.91
CA ILE A 78 2.11 16.43 -17.70
C ILE A 78 1.50 16.74 -19.06
N MET A 79 0.93 15.75 -19.75
CA MET A 79 0.24 15.96 -21.03
C MET A 79 -0.94 16.93 -20.90
N ALA A 80 -1.74 16.83 -19.82
CA ALA A 80 -2.88 17.72 -19.58
C ALA A 80 -2.48 19.16 -19.26
N LEU A 81 -1.32 19.36 -18.64
CA LEU A 81 -0.78 20.68 -18.34
C LEU A 81 -0.12 21.35 -19.55
N THR A 82 0.68 20.59 -20.30
CA THR A 82 1.50 21.09 -21.41
C THR A 82 0.73 21.19 -22.72
N PHE A 83 -0.06 20.17 -23.06
CA PHE A 83 -0.77 20.05 -24.33
C PHE A 83 -2.25 19.63 -24.13
N PRO A 84 -3.10 20.53 -23.59
CA PRO A 84 -4.50 20.21 -23.33
C PRO A 84 -5.30 19.89 -24.60
N ASP A 85 -4.92 20.48 -25.73
CA ASP A 85 -5.61 20.30 -27.01
C ASP A 85 -5.43 18.88 -27.56
N GLN A 86 -4.21 18.32 -27.48
CA GLN A 86 -3.91 16.96 -27.99
C GLN A 86 -4.62 15.86 -27.20
N LEU A 87 -4.72 16.01 -25.87
CA LEU A 87 -5.47 15.06 -25.04
C LEU A 87 -6.96 15.12 -25.32
N TYR A 88 -7.50 16.32 -25.53
CA TYR A 88 -8.92 16.47 -25.79
C TYR A 88 -9.29 15.90 -27.16
N ASP A 89 -8.49 16.23 -28.17
CA ASP A 89 -8.70 15.78 -29.55
C ASP A 89 -8.63 14.25 -29.67
N ALA A 90 -7.68 13.62 -28.97
CA ALA A 90 -7.56 12.16 -28.92
C ALA A 90 -8.75 11.44 -28.26
N VAL A 91 -9.52 12.12 -27.40
CA VAL A 91 -10.63 11.51 -26.64
C VAL A 91 -11.99 11.83 -27.26
N PHE A 92 -12.16 13.05 -27.79
CA PHE A 92 -13.45 13.56 -28.26
C PHE A 92 -13.47 13.96 -29.74
N ASP A 93 -12.45 13.58 -30.51
CA ASP A 93 -12.40 13.68 -31.98
C ASP A 93 -12.85 15.06 -32.49
N GLY A 94 -12.18 16.12 -32.02
CA GLY A 94 -12.39 17.48 -32.50
C GLY A 94 -13.60 18.27 -31.95
N ALA A 95 -14.33 17.79 -30.94
CA ALA A 95 -15.42 18.58 -30.34
C ALA A 95 -14.90 19.86 -29.65
N GLN A 96 -15.04 21.04 -30.26
CA GLN A 96 -14.47 22.26 -29.67
C GLN A 96 -15.04 22.57 -28.28
N VAL A 97 -14.17 22.53 -27.26
CA VAL A 97 -14.50 23.04 -25.92
C VAL A 97 -14.13 24.51 -25.83
N THR A 98 -15.09 25.32 -25.38
CA THR A 98 -15.00 26.77 -25.21
C THR A 98 -13.96 27.21 -24.16
N SER A 99 -13.41 26.32 -23.34
CA SER A 99 -12.39 26.68 -22.33
C SER A 99 -11.37 25.56 -22.07
N LYS A 100 -10.08 25.92 -22.12
CA LYS A 100 -8.93 25.02 -21.87
C LYS A 100 -8.57 24.89 -20.38
N THR A 101 -9.08 25.81 -19.55
CA THR A 101 -8.88 25.88 -18.10
C THR A 101 -9.27 24.59 -17.34
N PRO A 102 -10.43 23.95 -17.59
CA PRO A 102 -10.82 22.73 -16.86
C PRO A 102 -9.84 21.56 -17.10
N ILE A 103 -9.32 21.41 -18.32
CA ILE A 103 -8.36 20.35 -18.66
C ILE A 103 -7.05 20.52 -17.88
N ARG A 104 -6.57 21.76 -17.76
CA ARG A 104 -5.36 22.07 -16.98
C ARG A 104 -5.55 21.87 -15.48
N LEU A 105 -6.71 22.25 -14.94
CA LEU A 105 -7.05 22.01 -13.53
C LEU A 105 -7.12 20.50 -13.22
N TYR A 106 -7.69 19.71 -14.14
CA TYR A 106 -7.66 18.25 -14.06
C TYR A 106 -6.22 17.71 -14.09
N GLY A 107 -5.36 18.21 -14.98
CA GLY A 107 -3.94 17.86 -15.01
C GLY A 107 -3.22 18.17 -13.68
N GLY A 108 -3.51 19.32 -13.08
CA GLY A 108 -2.97 19.70 -11.76
C GLY A 108 -3.42 18.76 -10.63
N ALA A 109 -4.70 18.37 -10.62
CA ALA A 109 -5.23 17.39 -9.66
C ALA A 109 -4.62 15.99 -9.87
N LEU A 110 -4.37 15.58 -11.11
CA LEU A 110 -3.68 14.31 -11.38
C LEU A 110 -2.21 14.34 -10.95
N LEU A 111 -1.55 15.49 -11.08
CA LEU A 111 -0.17 15.64 -10.63
C LEU A 111 -0.08 15.44 -9.11
N SER A 112 -0.99 16.04 -8.33
CA SER A 112 -0.99 15.87 -6.88
C SER A 112 -1.26 14.41 -6.46
N ILE A 113 -2.17 13.72 -7.14
CA ILE A 113 -2.40 12.27 -6.93
C ILE A 113 -1.16 11.45 -7.31
N SER A 114 -0.49 11.78 -8.41
CA SER A 114 0.73 11.10 -8.85
C SER A 114 1.86 11.22 -7.83
N LEU A 115 2.05 12.38 -7.20
CA LEU A 115 3.04 12.57 -6.14
C LEU A 115 2.75 11.69 -4.91
N ILE A 116 1.48 11.50 -4.56
CA ILE A 116 1.07 10.58 -3.49
C ILE A 116 1.40 9.13 -3.88
N MET A 117 1.16 8.75 -5.14
CA MET A 117 1.49 7.42 -5.64
C MET A 117 3.00 7.14 -5.68
N TRP A 118 3.82 8.14 -6.01
CA TRP A 118 5.28 8.02 -5.92
C TRP A 118 5.77 7.80 -4.50
N ASN A 119 5.16 8.45 -3.51
CA ASN A 119 5.46 8.20 -2.10
C ASN A 119 5.01 6.81 -1.64
N ALA A 120 3.92 6.28 -2.20
CA ALA A 120 3.41 4.95 -1.87
C ALA A 120 4.36 3.80 -2.26
N LEU A 121 5.30 4.03 -3.20
CA LEU A 121 6.31 3.05 -3.57
C LEU A 121 7.34 2.80 -2.46
N TYR A 122 7.61 3.81 -1.63
CA TYR A 122 8.62 3.73 -0.57
C TYR A 122 8.08 3.20 0.76
N THR A 123 6.76 3.19 0.94
CA THR A 123 6.14 2.68 2.18
C THR A 123 5.84 1.19 2.10
N ALA A 124 6.05 0.46 3.20
CA ALA A 124 5.66 -0.93 3.39
C ALA A 124 4.34 -1.08 4.18
N GLU A 125 3.69 0.03 4.53
CA GLU A 125 2.45 -0.01 5.28
C GLU A 125 1.27 -0.47 4.41
N LYS A 126 0.71 -1.63 4.75
CA LYS A 126 -0.45 -2.22 4.08
C LYS A 126 -1.64 -1.27 3.98
N VAL A 127 -1.82 -0.42 4.99
CA VAL A 127 -2.93 0.54 5.04
C VAL A 127 -2.76 1.56 3.91
N ILE A 128 -1.58 2.17 3.78
CA ILE A 128 -1.29 3.16 2.73
C ILE A 128 -1.41 2.54 1.33
N ILE A 129 -0.88 1.32 1.15
CA ILE A 129 -0.99 0.57 -0.11
C ILE A 129 -2.46 0.31 -0.47
N ARG A 130 -3.31 -0.07 0.49
CA ARG A 130 -4.74 -0.31 0.24
C ARG A 130 -5.50 0.98 -0.07
N TRP A 131 -5.18 2.07 0.61
CA TRP A 131 -5.82 3.38 0.35
C TRP A 131 -5.45 3.90 -1.03
N THR A 132 -4.19 3.77 -1.45
CA THR A 132 -3.76 4.21 -2.80
C THR A 132 -4.39 3.38 -3.91
N LEU A 133 -4.47 2.05 -3.76
CA LEU A 133 -5.21 1.17 -4.68
C LEU A 133 -6.71 1.50 -4.72
N LEU A 134 -7.31 1.85 -3.58
CA LEU A 134 -8.72 2.23 -3.50
C LEU A 134 -8.96 3.57 -4.22
N THR A 135 -8.08 4.56 -4.03
CA THR A 135 -8.13 5.84 -4.75
C THR A 135 -8.03 5.63 -6.25
N GLU A 136 -7.12 4.75 -6.70
CA GLU A 136 -6.97 4.39 -8.11
C GLU A 136 -8.24 3.73 -8.68
N ALA A 137 -8.77 2.72 -7.99
CA ALA A 137 -9.99 2.03 -8.41
C ALA A 137 -11.19 2.99 -8.47
N CYS A 138 -11.33 3.87 -7.47
CA CYS A 138 -12.38 4.89 -7.43
C CYS A 138 -12.24 5.85 -8.62
N TYR A 139 -11.04 6.34 -8.88
CA TYR A 139 -10.76 7.24 -10.01
C TYR A 139 -11.17 6.64 -11.35
N PHE A 140 -10.73 5.41 -11.65
CA PHE A 140 -11.08 4.76 -12.91
C PHE A 140 -12.56 4.37 -13.00
N SER A 141 -13.20 4.05 -11.87
CA SER A 141 -14.65 3.77 -11.83
C SER A 141 -15.47 5.02 -12.15
N VAL A 142 -15.13 6.16 -11.54
CA VAL A 142 -15.78 7.44 -11.86
C VAL A 142 -15.54 7.83 -13.31
N GLN A 143 -14.30 7.66 -13.81
CA GLN A 143 -13.98 7.95 -15.20
C GLN A 143 -14.77 7.06 -16.18
N PHE A 144 -14.91 5.77 -15.88
CA PHE A 144 -15.73 4.86 -16.67
C PHE A 144 -17.20 5.29 -16.70
N LEU A 145 -17.77 5.66 -15.56
CA LEU A 145 -19.16 6.14 -15.47
C LEU A 145 -19.37 7.41 -16.29
N VAL A 146 -18.46 8.39 -16.17
CA VAL A 146 -18.54 9.65 -16.92
C VAL A 146 -18.48 9.39 -18.42
N VAL A 147 -17.51 8.60 -18.90
CA VAL A 147 -17.37 8.28 -20.33
C VAL A 147 -18.60 7.53 -20.84
N THR A 148 -19.15 6.60 -20.05
CA THR A 148 -20.38 5.88 -20.42
C THR A 148 -21.58 6.80 -20.53
N ALA A 149 -21.74 7.75 -19.59
CA ALA A 149 -22.82 8.74 -19.63
C ALA A 149 -22.68 9.66 -20.85
N THR A 150 -21.48 10.18 -21.12
CA THR A 150 -21.23 11.02 -22.30
C THR A 150 -21.46 10.25 -23.60
N LEU A 151 -21.12 8.96 -23.66
CA LEU A 151 -21.42 8.11 -24.80
C LEU A 151 -22.93 7.92 -25.00
N ALA A 152 -23.70 7.77 -23.92
CA ALA A 152 -25.16 7.66 -23.99
C ALA A 152 -25.82 8.96 -24.49
N GLU A 153 -25.26 10.11 -24.14
CA GLU A 153 -25.76 11.42 -24.59
C GLU A 153 -25.40 11.74 -26.04
N THR A 154 -24.19 11.39 -26.48
CA THR A 154 -23.69 11.72 -27.82
C THR A 154 -24.00 10.67 -28.88
N GLY A 155 -24.22 9.40 -28.48
CA GLY A 155 -24.53 8.29 -29.39
C GLY A 155 -23.40 7.89 -30.34
N LEU A 156 -22.23 8.55 -30.26
CA LEU A 156 -21.09 8.34 -31.15
C LEU A 156 -20.16 7.26 -30.60
N VAL A 157 -20.39 6.02 -31.06
CA VAL A 157 -19.52 4.89 -30.70
C VAL A 157 -18.30 4.88 -31.62
N SER A 158 -17.24 5.58 -31.23
CA SER A 158 -15.93 5.47 -31.87
C SER A 158 -15.13 4.29 -31.29
N LEU A 159 -14.31 3.64 -32.13
CA LEU A 159 -13.42 2.54 -31.71
C LEU A 159 -12.45 3.01 -30.61
N GLY A 160 -11.98 4.26 -30.68
CA GLY A 160 -11.12 4.85 -29.65
C GLY A 160 -11.80 4.93 -28.28
N ILE A 161 -13.07 5.31 -28.24
CA ILE A 161 -13.87 5.39 -27.01
C ILE A 161 -14.10 3.98 -26.44
N LEU A 162 -14.36 3.00 -27.29
CA LEU A 162 -14.53 1.60 -26.87
C LEU A 162 -13.24 1.02 -26.27
N LEU A 163 -12.09 1.25 -26.91
CA LEU A 163 -10.78 0.85 -26.39
C LEU A 163 -10.47 1.55 -25.06
N LEU A 164 -10.77 2.85 -24.96
CA LEU A 164 -10.60 3.61 -23.73
C LEU A 164 -11.44 3.00 -22.61
N LEU A 165 -12.72 2.71 -22.87
CA LEU A 165 -13.64 2.12 -21.91
C LEU A 165 -13.17 0.73 -21.44
N ALA A 166 -12.74 -0.12 -22.37
CA ALA A 166 -12.18 -1.44 -22.07
C ALA A 166 -10.91 -1.35 -21.22
N SER A 167 -10.03 -0.39 -21.53
CA SER A 167 -8.82 -0.15 -20.72
C SER A 167 -9.18 0.23 -19.28
N ARG A 168 -10.17 1.12 -19.06
CA ARG A 168 -10.57 1.54 -17.69
C ARG A 168 -11.12 0.38 -16.87
N LEU A 169 -11.93 -0.49 -17.47
CA LEU A 169 -12.42 -1.70 -16.80
C LEU A 169 -11.27 -2.63 -16.38
N LEU A 170 -10.28 -2.81 -17.27
CA LEU A 170 -9.10 -3.61 -16.97
C LEU A 170 -8.28 -3.02 -15.81
N PHE A 171 -8.05 -1.71 -15.81
CA PHE A 171 -7.38 -1.02 -14.70
C PHE A 171 -8.14 -1.19 -13.37
N VAL A 172 -9.47 -1.01 -13.36
CA VAL A 172 -10.30 -1.24 -12.16
C VAL A 172 -10.18 -2.68 -11.67
N ALA A 173 -10.29 -3.66 -12.57
CA ALA A 173 -10.21 -5.08 -12.22
C ALA A 173 -8.86 -5.43 -11.58
N ILE A 174 -7.76 -4.91 -12.12
CA ILE A 174 -6.42 -5.14 -11.58
C ILE A 174 -6.25 -4.46 -10.21
N SER A 175 -6.65 -3.20 -10.06
CA SER A 175 -6.56 -2.48 -8.78
C SER A 175 -7.40 -3.15 -7.68
N VAL A 176 -8.62 -3.60 -8.01
CA VAL A 176 -9.49 -4.33 -7.08
C VAL A 176 -8.91 -5.70 -6.74
N TYR A 177 -8.36 -6.42 -7.72
CA TYR A 177 -7.69 -7.70 -7.49
C TYR A 177 -6.51 -7.56 -6.52
N PHE A 178 -5.64 -6.58 -6.72
CA PHE A 178 -4.54 -6.31 -5.79
C PHE A 178 -5.04 -5.82 -4.42
N TYR A 179 -6.10 -5.01 -4.38
CA TYR A 179 -6.71 -4.57 -3.12
C TYR A 179 -7.19 -5.76 -2.27
N TYR A 180 -7.88 -6.73 -2.89
CA TYR A 180 -8.32 -7.95 -2.22
C TYR A 180 -7.15 -8.84 -1.80
N GLN A 181 -6.12 -8.99 -2.63
CA GLN A 181 -4.94 -9.77 -2.28
C GLN A 181 -4.18 -9.20 -1.07
N VAL A 182 -3.98 -7.88 -1.03
CA VAL A 182 -3.32 -7.20 0.10
C VAL A 182 -4.16 -7.29 1.38
N GLY A 183 -5.49 -7.33 1.24
CA GLY A 183 -6.45 -7.48 2.35
C GLY A 183 -6.57 -8.90 2.91
N ARG A 184 -6.08 -9.93 2.23
CA ARG A 184 -6.15 -11.31 2.73
C ARG A 184 -5.28 -11.47 3.97
N LYS A 185 -5.90 -11.96 5.06
CA LYS A 185 -5.16 -12.43 6.24
C LYS A 185 -4.32 -13.64 5.83
N PRO A 186 -3.05 -13.76 6.23
CA PRO A 186 -2.28 -14.96 5.93
C PRO A 186 -3.00 -16.16 6.52
N LYS A 187 -3.18 -17.19 5.69
CA LYS A 187 -3.71 -18.48 6.14
C LYS A 187 -2.78 -18.95 7.24
N LYS A 188 -3.29 -19.15 8.46
CA LYS A 188 -2.54 -19.82 9.51
C LYS A 188 -2.26 -21.22 8.99
N VAL A 189 -0.99 -21.51 8.68
CA VAL A 189 -0.49 -22.87 8.49
C VAL A 189 -0.06 -23.35 9.86
#